data_AF-X1VTL6-F1
#
_entry.id   AF-X1VTL6-F1
#
_cell.length_a   1.000
_cell.length_b   1.000
_cell.length_c   1.000
_cell.angle_alpha   90.00
_cell.angle_beta   90.00
_cell.angle_gamma   90.00
#
_symmetry.space_group_name_H-M   'P 1'
#
loop_
_entity.id
_entity.type
_entity.pdbx_description
1 polymer ?
#
loop_
_entity_poly.entity_id
_entity_poly.type
_entity_poly.pdbx_seq_one_letter_code
_entity_poly.pdbx_strand_id
1 'polypeptide(L)'
;PGLHDQSQDASGSKAQLSEKEMAKRRKVSFGQVLPIEDIEQVIDIADSITRFACGCRFITTGKTDKRYCFGLGVDRQGILGKFPDAASSLEVLSKKEAKKSFREYDKEGLIHTIWTDIAPYVDTLCNCDRDCLQYKRYIEYEGVPHFFRAEYICQTDWEFCRGCKSCMSQCQFGAKFYSSTLSKVYIDPARCFGCGG
;
A
#
# COMPACT_ATOMS: atom_id res chain seq x y z
N PRO A 1 -46.32 -21.17 10.92
CA PRO A 1 -45.77 -21.19 12.30
C PRO A 1 -44.97 -22.48 12.54
N GLY A 2 -43.64 -22.50 12.61
CA GLY A 2 -42.62 -21.47 12.50
C GLY A 2 -41.41 -22.04 11.78
N LEU A 3 -40.64 -21.14 11.17
CA LEU A 3 -39.35 -21.43 10.54
C LEU A 3 -38.33 -21.80 11.62
N HIS A 4 -37.53 -22.81 11.30
CA HIS A 4 -36.32 -23.15 12.03
C HIS A 4 -35.38 -21.94 12.09
N ASP A 5 -35.21 -21.39 13.29
CA ASP A 5 -34.12 -20.49 13.62
C ASP A 5 -32.88 -21.35 13.89
N GLN A 6 -32.02 -21.45 12.88
CA GLN A 6 -30.61 -21.75 13.06
C GLN A 6 -29.84 -20.51 12.63
N SER A 7 -29.77 -19.53 13.53
CA SER A 7 -28.76 -18.48 13.51
C SER A 7 -27.38 -19.13 13.64
N GLN A 8 -26.76 -19.39 12.49
CA GLN A 8 -25.34 -19.73 12.42
C GLN A 8 -24.55 -18.44 12.68
N ASP A 9 -23.83 -18.42 13.80
CA ASP A 9 -22.82 -17.42 14.14
C ASP A 9 -21.78 -17.30 13.02
N ALA A 10 -21.95 -16.29 12.17
CA ALA A 10 -20.95 -15.85 11.22
C ALA A 10 -19.89 -14.98 11.93
N SER A 11 -19.11 -15.57 12.82
CA SER A 11 -17.85 -14.98 13.29
C SER A 11 -16.68 -15.81 12.78
N GLY A 12 -16.36 -15.61 11.50
CA GLY A 12 -15.13 -16.14 10.91
C GLY A 12 -13.93 -15.57 11.68
N SER A 13 -13.27 -16.41 12.47
CA SER A 13 -12.03 -16.09 13.15
C SER A 13 -10.99 -15.64 12.13
N LYS A 14 -10.63 -14.35 12.15
CA LYS A 14 -9.51 -13.81 11.35
C LYS A 14 -8.29 -14.70 11.53
N ALA A 15 -7.62 -15.07 10.44
CA ALA A 15 -6.41 -15.89 10.52
C ALA A 15 -5.33 -15.11 11.29
N GLN A 16 -5.09 -15.49 12.54
CA GLN A 16 -4.09 -14.89 13.41
C GLN A 16 -2.92 -15.85 13.59
N LEU A 17 -1.72 -15.37 13.30
CA LEU A 17 -0.49 -16.06 13.69
C LEU A 17 -0.17 -15.76 15.15
N SER A 18 0.55 -16.67 15.80
CA SER A 18 1.17 -16.35 17.08
C SER A 18 2.20 -15.22 16.94
N GLU A 19 2.45 -14.49 18.03
CA GLU A 19 3.48 -13.43 18.04
C GLU A 19 4.85 -13.94 17.59
N LYS A 20 5.20 -15.18 17.95
CA LYS A 20 6.46 -15.84 17.56
C LYS A 20 6.55 -16.07 16.05
N GLU A 21 5.45 -16.48 15.42
CA GLU A 21 5.38 -16.68 13.97
C GLU A 21 5.40 -15.36 13.21
N MET A 22 4.70 -14.33 13.72
CA MET A 22 4.77 -12.98 13.18
C MET A 22 6.19 -12.43 13.26
N ALA A 23 6.86 -12.56 14.41
CA ALA A 23 8.24 -12.15 14.59
C ALA A 23 9.19 -12.87 13.62
N LYS A 24 9.00 -14.17 13.39
CA LYS A 24 9.80 -14.94 12.42
C LYS A 24 9.58 -14.43 10.98
N ARG A 25 8.34 -14.13 10.59
CA ARG A 25 8.04 -13.57 9.25
C ARG A 25 8.62 -12.18 9.04
N ARG A 26 8.57 -11.32 10.07
CA ARG A 26 9.16 -9.97 10.03
C ARG A 26 10.68 -9.97 9.84
N LYS A 27 11.36 -11.05 10.22
CA LYS A 27 12.80 -11.22 9.90
C LYS A 27 13.04 -11.48 8.40
N VAL A 28 12.02 -11.94 7.68
CA VAL A 28 12.10 -12.22 6.24
C VAL A 28 11.67 -10.99 5.45
N SER A 29 10.39 -10.61 5.52
CA SER A 29 9.90 -9.44 4.79
C SER A 29 8.59 -8.93 5.40
N PHE A 30 8.46 -7.61 5.50
CA PHE A 30 7.22 -6.94 5.85
C PHE A 30 7.17 -5.56 5.21
N GLY A 31 5.96 -5.03 5.08
CA GLY A 31 5.73 -3.68 4.59
C GLY A 31 5.21 -2.72 5.66
N GLN A 32 5.25 -1.43 5.36
CA GLN A 32 4.57 -0.40 6.14
C GLN A 32 4.02 0.66 5.19
N VAL A 33 2.79 1.11 5.42
CA VAL A 33 2.22 2.26 4.72
C VAL A 33 2.93 3.53 5.18
N LEU A 34 3.31 4.40 4.23
CA LEU A 34 3.90 5.69 4.52
C LEU A 34 3.12 6.81 3.81
N PRO A 35 2.92 7.97 4.45
CA PRO A 35 2.47 9.17 3.75
C PRO A 35 3.54 9.66 2.76
N ILE A 36 3.11 10.48 1.80
CA ILE A 36 3.98 10.96 0.72
C ILE A 36 5.20 11.75 1.23
N GLU A 37 5.09 12.47 2.35
CA GLU A 37 6.19 13.20 2.97
C GLU A 37 7.31 12.26 3.45
N ASP A 38 6.96 11.10 4.02
CA ASP A 38 7.93 10.11 4.49
C ASP A 38 8.56 9.35 3.31
N ILE A 39 7.77 9.09 2.25
CA ILE A 39 8.29 8.52 1.02
C ILE A 39 9.37 9.41 0.40
N GLU A 40 9.17 10.73 0.39
CA GLU A 40 10.17 11.66 -0.14
C GLU A 40 11.47 11.62 0.67
N GLN A 41 11.40 11.44 1.99
CA GLN A 41 12.57 11.25 2.85
C GLN A 41 13.30 9.94 2.54
N VAL A 42 12.57 8.83 2.34
CA VAL A 42 13.15 7.54 1.94
C VAL A 42 13.87 7.67 0.60
N ILE A 43 13.29 8.39 -0.37
CA ILE A 43 13.92 8.67 -1.66
C ILE A 43 15.20 9.51 -1.51
N ASP A 44 15.23 10.45 -0.55
CA ASP A 44 16.39 11.30 -0.31
C ASP A 44 17.59 10.54 0.27
N ILE A 45 17.36 9.49 1.05
CA ILE A 45 18.44 8.66 1.61
C ILE A 45 18.85 7.49 0.69
N ALA A 46 18.04 7.14 -0.30
CA ALA A 46 18.35 6.03 -1.20
C ALA A 46 19.57 6.32 -2.09
N ASP A 47 20.48 5.34 -2.20
CA ASP A 47 21.68 5.43 -3.06
C ASP A 47 21.36 5.27 -4.55
N SER A 48 20.42 4.38 -4.87
CA SER A 48 19.96 4.11 -6.23
C SER A 48 18.47 3.83 -6.23
N ILE A 49 17.81 4.17 -7.34
CA ILE A 49 16.37 4.01 -7.52
C ILE A 49 16.12 3.45 -8.92
N THR A 50 15.55 2.24 -8.98
CA THR A 50 15.16 1.62 -10.25
C THR A 50 13.68 1.29 -10.25
N ARG A 51 12.94 1.88 -11.18
CA ARG A 51 11.52 1.57 -11.42
C ARG A 51 11.40 0.33 -12.30
N PHE A 52 10.45 -0.54 -12.00
CA PHE A 52 10.20 -1.78 -12.75
C PHE A 52 8.72 -2.20 -12.72
N ALA A 53 8.36 -3.19 -13.54
CA ALA A 53 6.99 -3.70 -13.64
C ALA A 53 6.52 -4.34 -12.32
N CYS A 54 5.25 -4.11 -11.96
CA CYS A 54 4.71 -4.62 -10.71
C CYS A 54 4.33 -6.10 -10.82
N GLY A 55 5.14 -6.99 -10.22
CA GLY A 55 4.86 -8.43 -10.18
C GLY A 55 3.55 -8.78 -9.47
N CYS A 56 3.20 -8.06 -8.40
CA CYS A 56 1.94 -8.27 -7.68
C CYS A 56 0.71 -8.01 -8.57
N ARG A 57 0.72 -6.92 -9.36
CA ARG A 57 -0.34 -6.59 -10.31
C ARG A 57 -0.39 -7.58 -11.47
N PHE A 58 0.77 -8.01 -11.95
CA PHE A 58 0.83 -9.03 -12.99
C PHE A 58 0.17 -10.33 -12.55
N ILE A 59 0.46 -10.80 -11.33
CA ILE A 59 -0.14 -12.04 -10.78
C ILE A 59 -1.67 -11.94 -10.68
N THR A 60 -2.21 -10.79 -10.29
CA THR A 60 -3.65 -10.62 -10.01
C THR A 60 -4.46 -10.23 -11.23
N THR A 61 -3.86 -9.54 -12.21
CA THR A 61 -4.58 -8.95 -13.36
C THR A 61 -4.07 -9.43 -14.72
N GLY A 62 -2.90 -10.06 -14.78
CA GLY A 62 -2.21 -10.42 -16.02
C GLY A 62 -1.55 -9.24 -16.76
N LYS A 63 -1.62 -8.02 -16.21
CA LYS A 63 -1.12 -6.80 -16.87
C LYS A 63 0.24 -6.35 -16.34
N THR A 64 1.07 -5.83 -17.25
CA THR A 64 2.38 -5.24 -16.98
C THR A 64 2.45 -3.75 -17.38
N ASP A 65 1.29 -3.15 -17.68
CA ASP A 65 1.15 -1.79 -18.21
C ASP A 65 1.54 -0.67 -17.24
N LYS A 66 1.66 -0.98 -15.95
CA LYS A 66 2.01 -0.02 -14.89
C LYS A 66 3.26 -0.43 -14.11
N ARG A 67 4.18 0.54 -13.94
CA ARG A 67 5.45 0.39 -13.23
C ARG A 67 5.39 1.08 -11.86
N TYR A 68 4.79 0.37 -10.91
CA TYR A 68 4.50 0.88 -9.56
C TYR A 68 5.53 0.46 -8.50
N CYS A 69 6.52 -0.35 -8.86
CA CYS A 69 7.57 -0.83 -7.95
C CYS A 69 8.90 -0.11 -8.22
N PHE A 70 9.57 0.26 -7.14
CA PHE A 70 10.83 1.01 -7.14
C PHE A 70 11.80 0.31 -6.19
N GLY A 71 12.85 -0.28 -6.76
CA GLY A 71 13.92 -0.92 -6.00
C GLY A 71 14.90 0.13 -5.50
N LEU A 72 15.36 -0.05 -4.27
CA LEU A 72 16.29 0.85 -3.58
C LEU A 72 17.63 0.14 -3.33
N GLY A 73 18.74 0.87 -3.47
CA GLY A 73 20.07 0.43 -3.03
C GLY A 73 20.72 -0.69 -3.83
N VAL A 74 19.99 -1.40 -4.68
CA VAL A 74 20.52 -2.44 -5.58
C VAL A 74 20.65 -1.91 -7.01
N ASP A 75 21.81 -2.11 -7.63
CA ASP A 75 21.97 -1.92 -9.07
C ASP A 75 21.24 -3.02 -9.87
N ARG A 76 19.92 -2.87 -9.96
CA ARG A 76 19.07 -3.80 -10.71
C ARG A 76 19.38 -3.76 -12.20
N GLN A 77 19.86 -2.63 -12.73
CA GLN A 77 20.27 -2.53 -14.13
C GLN A 77 21.52 -3.38 -14.41
N GLY A 78 22.54 -3.32 -13.57
CA GLY A 78 23.73 -4.16 -13.72
C GLY A 78 23.46 -5.66 -13.53
N ILE A 79 22.51 -6.01 -12.66
CA ILE A 79 22.14 -7.42 -12.40
C ILE A 79 21.24 -7.98 -13.51
N LEU A 80 20.14 -7.28 -13.83
CA LEU A 80 19.06 -7.78 -14.67
C LEU A 80 19.10 -7.25 -16.12
N GLY A 81 19.87 -6.19 -16.40
CA GLY A 81 19.95 -5.56 -17.72
C GLY A 81 20.49 -6.48 -18.82
N LYS A 82 21.07 -7.63 -18.45
CA LYS A 82 21.57 -8.68 -19.35
C LYS A 82 20.46 -9.56 -19.94
N PHE A 83 19.28 -9.53 -19.31
CA PHE A 83 18.13 -10.35 -19.68
C PHE A 83 17.10 -9.47 -20.39
N PRO A 84 16.88 -9.63 -21.71
CA PRO A 84 16.07 -8.70 -22.51
C PRO A 84 14.68 -8.41 -21.93
N ASP A 85 13.98 -9.46 -21.47
CA ASP A 85 12.64 -9.34 -20.92
C ASP A 85 12.62 -8.49 -19.64
N ALA A 86 13.56 -8.73 -18.72
CA ALA A 86 13.66 -7.97 -17.48
C ALA A 86 14.11 -6.53 -17.77
N ALA A 87 15.17 -6.37 -18.57
CA ALA A 87 15.77 -5.10 -18.94
C ALA A 87 14.77 -4.13 -19.59
N SER A 88 13.84 -4.64 -20.40
CA SER A 88 12.80 -3.85 -21.06
C SER A 88 11.90 -3.07 -20.08
N SER A 89 11.80 -3.53 -18.83
CA SER A 89 10.95 -2.94 -17.80
C SER A 89 11.69 -2.01 -16.85
N LEU A 90 13.03 -2.06 -16.83
CA LEU A 90 13.87 -1.34 -15.89
C LEU A 90 14.06 0.11 -16.34
N GLU A 91 13.98 1.01 -15.37
CA GLU A 91 14.26 2.42 -15.57
C GLU A 91 14.95 2.96 -14.33
N VAL A 92 16.22 3.32 -14.48
CA VAL A 92 16.99 3.98 -13.42
C VAL A 92 16.54 5.44 -13.38
N LEU A 93 16.15 5.90 -12.20
CA LEU A 93 15.58 7.23 -12.00
C LEU A 93 16.46 8.08 -11.09
N SER A 94 16.50 9.37 -11.39
CA SER A 94 16.94 10.35 -10.40
C SER A 94 15.94 10.46 -9.25
N LYS A 95 16.40 10.96 -8.09
CA LYS A 95 15.54 11.26 -6.94
C LYS A 95 14.36 12.17 -7.32
N LYS A 96 14.60 13.17 -8.18
CA LYS A 96 13.57 14.10 -8.67
C LYS A 96 12.48 13.40 -9.49
N GLU A 97 12.87 12.50 -10.39
CA GLU A 97 11.92 11.75 -11.24
C GLU A 97 11.13 10.73 -10.41
N ALA A 98 11.77 10.09 -9.43
CA ALA A 98 11.10 9.22 -8.47
C ALA A 98 10.03 10.00 -7.68
N LYS A 99 10.40 11.09 -7.01
CA LYS A 99 9.44 11.93 -6.26
C LYS A 99 8.29 12.42 -7.13
N LYS A 100 8.57 12.83 -8.38
CA LYS A 100 7.52 13.23 -9.33
C LYS A 100 6.52 12.09 -9.58
N SER A 101 7.02 10.87 -9.82
CA SER A 101 6.17 9.70 -10.04
C SER A 101 5.29 9.41 -8.82
N PHE A 102 5.86 9.43 -7.61
CA PHE A 102 5.10 9.20 -6.37
C PHE A 102 4.03 10.26 -6.14
N ARG A 103 4.30 11.54 -6.42
CA ARG A 103 3.29 12.62 -6.34
C ARG A 103 2.18 12.46 -7.37
N GLU A 104 2.44 11.86 -8.53
CA GLU A 104 1.40 11.53 -9.51
C GLU A 104 0.54 10.37 -9.01
N TYR A 105 1.16 9.32 -8.46
CA TYR A 105 0.48 8.16 -7.88
C TYR A 105 -0.35 8.49 -6.63
N ASP A 106 0.12 9.42 -5.80
CA ASP A 106 -0.61 9.95 -4.64
C ASP A 106 -1.93 10.62 -5.08
N LYS A 107 -1.88 11.43 -6.15
CA LYS A 107 -3.08 12.06 -6.74
C LYS A 107 -4.06 11.03 -7.32
N GLU A 108 -3.56 9.93 -7.86
CA GLU A 108 -4.37 8.79 -8.31
C GLU A 108 -5.01 8.02 -7.14
N GLY A 109 -4.59 8.26 -5.89
CA GLY A 109 -5.11 7.59 -4.69
C GLY A 109 -4.46 6.21 -4.46
N LEU A 110 -3.24 6.01 -4.96
CA LEU A 110 -2.45 4.80 -4.69
C LEU A 110 -1.83 4.89 -3.30
N ILE A 111 -1.77 3.75 -2.60
CA ILE A 111 -1.15 3.61 -1.29
C ILE A 111 0.36 3.42 -1.47
N HIS A 112 1.16 4.25 -0.81
CA HIS A 112 2.60 4.05 -0.79
C HIS A 112 3.00 3.12 0.35
N THR A 113 3.85 2.13 0.04
CA THR A 113 4.38 1.18 1.02
C THR A 113 5.87 1.00 0.87
N ILE A 114 6.58 1.01 1.98
CA ILE A 114 7.98 0.60 2.08
C ILE A 114 8.05 -0.88 2.45
N TRP A 115 9.01 -1.61 1.89
CA TRP A 115 9.20 -3.04 2.11
C TRP A 115 10.64 -3.36 2.47
N THR A 116 10.80 -4.23 3.47
CA THR A 116 12.09 -4.85 3.80
C THR A 116 12.22 -6.22 3.15
N ASP A 117 13.45 -6.64 2.86
CA ASP A 117 13.79 -8.03 2.57
C ASP A 117 15.04 -8.40 3.37
N ILE A 118 15.03 -9.54 4.07
CA ILE A 118 16.03 -9.89 5.08
C ILE A 118 16.26 -8.70 6.03
N ALA A 119 15.20 -8.32 6.78
CA ALA A 119 15.19 -7.14 7.63
C ALA A 119 16.47 -7.04 8.48
N PRO A 120 17.11 -5.85 8.56
CA PRO A 120 16.54 -4.53 8.32
C PRO A 120 16.75 -3.93 6.92
N TYR A 121 17.17 -4.72 5.92
CA TYR A 121 17.43 -4.16 4.59
C TYR A 121 16.12 -3.71 3.91
N VAL A 122 16.04 -2.43 3.55
CA VAL A 122 14.93 -1.82 2.81
C VAL A 122 15.16 -2.03 1.32
N ASP A 123 14.30 -2.81 0.68
CA ASP A 123 14.48 -3.20 -0.73
C ASP A 123 13.60 -2.39 -1.68
N THR A 124 12.34 -2.14 -1.34
CA THR A 124 11.37 -1.67 -2.34
C THR A 124 10.38 -0.65 -1.78
N LEU A 125 10.09 0.38 -2.58
CA LEU A 125 8.88 1.19 -2.47
C LEU A 125 7.84 0.73 -3.51
N CYS A 126 6.59 0.59 -3.07
CA CYS A 126 5.48 0.15 -3.89
C CYS A 126 4.33 1.16 -3.87
N ASN A 127 3.62 1.27 -5.00
CA ASN A 127 2.41 2.08 -5.15
C ASN A 127 1.23 1.13 -5.45
N CYS A 128 0.34 0.97 -4.49
CA CYS A 128 -0.63 -0.12 -4.47
C CYS A 128 -2.07 0.38 -4.46
N ASP A 129 -2.95 -0.39 -5.09
CA ASP A 129 -4.40 -0.31 -4.99
C ASP A 129 -4.95 -1.73 -4.77
N ARG A 130 -6.23 -1.92 -5.06
CA ARG A 130 -6.91 -3.22 -4.97
C ARG A 130 -6.37 -4.29 -5.92
N ASP A 131 -5.56 -3.94 -6.91
CA ASP A 131 -4.92 -4.91 -7.79
C ASP A 131 -3.64 -5.49 -7.15
N CYS A 132 -3.15 -4.96 -6.03
CA CYS A 132 -1.98 -5.49 -5.35
C CYS A 132 -2.26 -6.83 -4.65
N LEU A 133 -1.46 -7.87 -4.95
CA LEU A 133 -1.54 -9.17 -4.29
C LEU A 133 -1.47 -9.09 -2.76
N GLN A 134 -0.59 -8.24 -2.20
CA GLN A 134 -0.47 -8.11 -0.74
C GLN A 134 -1.67 -7.41 -0.13
N TYR A 135 -2.22 -6.41 -0.84
CA TYR A 135 -3.47 -5.77 -0.46
C TYR A 135 -4.61 -6.79 -0.45
N LYS A 136 -4.77 -7.58 -1.52
CA LYS A 136 -5.82 -8.62 -1.60
C LYS A 136 -5.69 -9.64 -0.48
N ARG A 137 -4.50 -10.21 -0.28
CA ARG A 137 -4.25 -11.23 0.74
C ARG A 137 -4.58 -10.76 2.15
N TYR A 138 -4.18 -9.55 2.50
CA TYR A 138 -4.41 -9.03 3.84
C TYR A 138 -5.82 -8.44 3.97
N ILE A 139 -6.17 -7.48 3.12
CA ILE A 139 -7.37 -6.65 3.29
C ILE A 139 -8.62 -7.31 2.73
N GLU A 140 -8.57 -7.86 1.52
CA GLU A 140 -9.76 -8.44 0.87
C GLU A 140 -10.07 -9.87 1.34
N TYR A 141 -9.03 -10.67 1.59
CA TYR A 141 -9.17 -12.08 2.01
C TYR A 141 -9.03 -12.26 3.52
N GLU A 142 -8.94 -11.16 4.27
CA GLU A 142 -8.80 -11.15 5.73
C GLU A 142 -7.67 -12.06 6.24
N GLY A 143 -6.59 -12.15 5.46
CA GLY A 143 -5.44 -12.97 5.78
C GLY A 143 -4.54 -12.31 6.83
N VAL A 144 -3.41 -12.98 7.08
CA VAL A 144 -2.39 -12.48 8.01
C VAL A 144 -1.83 -11.15 7.50
N PRO A 145 -1.65 -10.13 8.37
CA PRO A 145 -1.01 -8.88 7.99
C PRO A 145 0.40 -9.09 7.45
N HIS A 146 0.64 -8.60 6.24
CA HIS A 146 1.97 -8.55 5.61
C HIS A 146 2.55 -7.14 5.56
N PHE A 147 1.73 -6.12 5.76
CA PHE A 147 2.15 -4.74 5.92
C PHE A 147 1.38 -4.06 7.06
N PHE A 148 1.99 -3.04 7.65
CA PHE A 148 1.44 -2.29 8.77
C PHE A 148 0.89 -0.92 8.33
N ARG A 149 0.09 -0.32 9.20
CA ARG A 149 -0.38 1.06 9.06
C ARG A 149 0.79 2.02 9.21
N ALA A 150 0.65 3.23 8.69
CA ALA A 150 1.54 4.32 9.03
C ALA A 150 1.45 4.63 10.54
N GLU A 151 2.41 5.41 11.03
CA GLU A 151 2.39 5.92 12.42
C GLU A 151 1.38 7.06 12.61
N TYR A 152 0.68 7.45 11.53
CA TYR A 152 -0.26 8.55 11.49
C TYR A 152 -1.68 8.08 11.16
N ILE A 153 -2.66 8.91 11.52
CA ILE A 153 -4.06 8.74 11.14
C ILE A 153 -4.48 10.00 10.39
N CYS A 154 -5.17 9.83 9.26
CA CYS A 154 -5.71 10.95 8.51
C CYS A 154 -6.76 11.70 9.34
N GLN A 155 -6.77 13.02 9.23
CA GLN A 155 -7.78 13.88 9.84
C GLN A 155 -8.43 14.75 8.77
N THR A 156 -9.75 14.86 8.80
CA THR A 156 -10.45 15.82 7.96
C THR A 156 -10.32 17.21 8.57
N ASP A 157 -9.85 18.18 7.80
CA ASP A 157 -10.01 19.59 8.15
C ASP A 157 -11.45 20.04 7.84
N TRP A 158 -12.23 20.29 8.91
CA TRP A 158 -13.65 20.62 8.76
C TRP A 158 -13.89 22.05 8.32
N GLU A 159 -12.93 22.96 8.49
CA GLU A 159 -13.04 24.33 7.99
C GLU A 159 -13.07 24.31 6.46
N PHE A 160 -12.20 23.51 5.85
CA PHE A 160 -12.09 23.38 4.38
C PHE A 160 -12.95 22.27 3.79
N CYS A 161 -13.52 21.37 4.59
CA CYS A 161 -14.38 20.30 4.10
C CYS A 161 -15.72 20.85 3.61
N ARG A 162 -15.93 20.86 2.29
CA ARG A 162 -17.19 21.26 1.65
C ARG A 162 -18.19 20.11 1.44
N GLY A 163 -17.91 18.92 1.97
CA GLY A 163 -18.80 17.76 1.83
C GLY A 163 -18.90 17.18 0.42
N CYS A 164 -17.93 17.44 -0.47
CA CYS A 164 -17.96 17.00 -1.88
C CYS A 164 -17.71 15.49 -2.08
N LYS A 165 -17.29 14.77 -1.03
CA LYS A 165 -17.05 13.31 -1.01
C LYS A 165 -15.93 12.79 -1.93
N SER A 166 -15.20 13.64 -2.66
CA SER A 166 -14.13 13.20 -3.56
C SER A 166 -13.01 12.46 -2.84
N CYS A 167 -12.70 12.86 -1.60
CA CYS A 167 -11.68 12.19 -0.80
C CYS A 167 -12.05 10.75 -0.44
N MET A 168 -13.34 10.39 -0.47
CA MET A 168 -13.82 9.04 -0.12
C MET A 168 -13.39 8.00 -1.16
N SER A 169 -13.37 8.36 -2.46
CA SER A 169 -12.97 7.42 -3.52
C SER A 169 -11.47 7.11 -3.52
N GLN A 170 -10.65 7.95 -2.90
CA GLN A 170 -9.22 7.70 -2.75
C GLN A 170 -8.91 6.72 -1.61
N CYS A 171 -9.82 6.52 -0.67
CA CYS A 171 -9.57 5.63 0.47
C CYS A 171 -9.76 4.17 0.06
N GLN A 172 -8.65 3.46 -0.14
CA GLN A 172 -8.68 2.04 -0.47
C GLN A 172 -9.29 1.19 0.68
N PHE A 173 -9.05 1.60 1.92
CA PHE A 173 -9.38 0.86 3.16
C PHE A 173 -10.79 1.09 3.71
N GLY A 174 -11.61 1.96 3.08
CA GLY A 174 -12.98 2.23 3.55
C GLY A 174 -13.03 2.93 4.92
N ALA A 175 -12.05 3.76 5.24
CA ALA A 175 -11.96 4.49 6.51
C ALA A 175 -12.71 5.83 6.53
N LYS A 176 -13.24 6.31 5.40
CA LYS A 176 -13.90 7.62 5.29
C LYS A 176 -15.44 7.50 5.27
N PHE A 177 -16.13 8.28 6.10
CA PHE A 177 -17.58 8.29 6.30
C PHE A 177 -18.16 9.67 6.05
N TYR A 178 -19.36 9.76 5.48
CA TYR A 178 -20.03 11.04 5.25
C TYR A 178 -21.21 11.22 6.19
N SER A 179 -21.29 12.36 6.88
CA SER A 179 -22.47 12.78 7.64
C SER A 179 -23.35 13.66 6.76
N SER A 180 -24.58 13.23 6.48
CA SER A 180 -25.57 14.06 5.77
C SER A 180 -26.01 15.27 6.58
N THR A 181 -26.18 15.11 7.90
CA THR A 181 -26.57 16.19 8.81
C THR A 181 -25.52 17.30 8.86
N LEU A 182 -24.24 16.93 8.96
CA LEU A 182 -23.16 17.90 9.14
C LEU A 182 -22.54 18.32 7.79
N SER A 183 -22.83 17.60 6.71
CA SER A 183 -22.20 17.78 5.40
C SER A 183 -20.67 17.73 5.47
N LYS A 184 -20.14 16.85 6.32
CA LYS A 184 -18.70 16.65 6.55
C LYS A 184 -18.29 15.19 6.37
N VAL A 185 -17.00 14.98 6.11
CA VAL A 185 -16.39 13.65 6.06
C VAL A 185 -15.63 13.38 7.37
N TYR A 186 -15.77 12.17 7.89
CA TYR A 186 -15.16 11.67 9.11
C TYR A 186 -14.21 10.53 8.77
N ILE A 187 -13.15 10.38 9.57
CA ILE A 187 -12.22 9.28 9.45
C ILE A 187 -12.46 8.33 10.63
N ASP A 188 -12.63 7.05 10.32
CA ASP A 188 -12.60 5.99 11.33
C ASP A 188 -11.14 5.62 11.63
N PRO A 189 -10.60 5.98 12.81
CA PRO A 189 -9.21 5.71 13.17
C PRO A 189 -8.92 4.21 13.23
N ALA A 190 -9.91 3.37 13.55
CA ALA A 190 -9.74 1.93 13.62
C ALA A 190 -9.54 1.28 12.24
N ARG A 191 -9.91 1.98 11.15
CA ARG A 191 -9.72 1.52 9.77
C ARG A 191 -8.70 2.31 8.97
N CYS A 192 -8.26 3.48 9.46
CA CYS A 192 -7.29 4.31 8.76
C CYS A 192 -5.91 3.64 8.75
N PHE A 193 -5.27 3.61 7.59
CA PHE A 193 -3.89 3.14 7.41
C PHE A 193 -2.87 4.28 7.31
N GLY A 194 -3.33 5.54 7.38
CA GLY A 194 -2.45 6.71 7.39
C GLY A 194 -1.71 6.98 6.07
N CYS A 195 -2.30 6.62 4.93
CA CYS A 195 -1.66 6.75 3.61
C CYS A 195 -1.52 8.20 3.09
N GLY A 196 -2.19 9.18 3.71
CA GLY A 196 -2.34 10.51 3.12
C GLY A 196 -3.44 10.53 2.06
N GLY A 197 -4.01 11.72 1.81
CA GLY A 197 -5.11 11.95 0.84
C GLY A 197 -6.28 12.77 1.37
#